data_AF-A0A4V2R1E5-F1
#
_entry.id   AF-A0A4V2R1E5-F1
#
_cell.length_a   1.000
_cell.length_b   1.000
_cell.length_c   1.000
_cell.angle_alpha   90.00
_cell.angle_beta   90.00
_cell.angle_gamma   90.00
#
_symmetry.space_group_name_H-M   'P 1'
#
loop_
_entity.id
_entity.type
_entity.pdbx_description
1 polymer ?
#
loop_
_entity_poly.entity_id
_entity_poly.type
_entity_poly.pdbx_seq_one_letter_code
_entity_poly.pdbx_strand_id
1 'polypeptide(L)'
;MSPSFLNVSGLAHPVLDLGEGLLDRIKVGVWVREIAKLGHDLRLIPPGYVKPFVKRGKTDAADAEAISEAVIRKTMRFVPIKTAEQQADVMVLKTRALLVQQRTQSVNALRTHLAEPGIIATGGLANVAALMAVVRESKDIRLPAADL
;
A
#
# COMPACT_ATOMS: atom_id res chain seq x y z
N MET A 1 -36.03 -25.28 -28.04
CA MET A 1 -35.95 -23.80 -27.94
C MET A 1 -35.11 -23.51 -26.71
N SER A 2 -33.78 -23.58 -26.86
CA SER A 2 -32.81 -23.37 -25.77
C SER A 2 -32.58 -21.87 -25.56
N PRO A 3 -32.47 -21.37 -24.33
CA PRO A 3 -32.04 -20.00 -24.09
C PRO A 3 -30.52 -19.93 -24.17
N SER A 4 -30.06 -19.02 -25.03
CA SER A 4 -28.67 -18.72 -25.35
C SER A 4 -27.92 -18.17 -24.14
N PHE A 5 -26.80 -18.80 -23.78
CA PHE A 5 -25.80 -18.26 -22.87
C PHE A 5 -25.08 -17.09 -23.56
N LEU A 6 -25.22 -15.88 -23.02
CA LEU A 6 -24.34 -14.76 -23.35
C LEU A 6 -23.02 -14.97 -22.60
N ASN A 7 -22.07 -15.56 -23.32
CA ASN A 7 -20.68 -15.70 -22.94
C ASN A 7 -20.02 -14.31 -22.94
N VAL A 8 -19.74 -13.76 -21.75
CA VAL A 8 -18.94 -12.54 -21.58
C VAL A 8 -17.54 -12.90 -21.06
N SER A 9 -16.90 -13.88 -21.72
CA SER A 9 -15.45 -14.11 -21.60
C SER A 9 -14.74 -13.08 -22.46
N GLY A 10 -14.29 -11.97 -21.87
CA GLY A 10 -13.61 -10.94 -22.68
C GLY A 10 -13.03 -9.72 -21.99
N LEU A 11 -13.16 -9.54 -20.68
CA LEU A 11 -12.46 -8.49 -19.96
C LEU A 11 -11.75 -9.09 -18.76
N ALA A 12 -10.57 -9.66 -19.03
CA ALA A 12 -9.55 -9.85 -18.02
C ALA A 12 -9.13 -8.46 -17.50
N HIS A 13 -9.80 -7.98 -16.45
CA HIS A 13 -9.25 -6.91 -15.65
C HIS A 13 -8.08 -7.49 -14.84
N PRO A 14 -6.90 -6.84 -14.86
CA PRO A 14 -5.81 -7.26 -14.03
C PRO A 14 -6.27 -7.12 -12.58
N VAL A 15 -6.43 -8.26 -11.91
CA VAL A 15 -6.47 -8.32 -10.46
C VAL A 15 -5.09 -7.85 -10.02
N LEU A 16 -4.97 -6.54 -9.79
CA LEU A 16 -3.88 -5.95 -9.05
C LEU A 16 -4.00 -6.50 -7.63
N ASP A 17 -3.28 -7.59 -7.37
CA ASP A 17 -2.89 -8.03 -6.04
C ASP A 17 -1.88 -7.00 -5.47
N LEU A 18 -2.39 -5.81 -5.18
CA LEU A 18 -1.68 -4.79 -4.43
C LEU A 18 -2.02 -5.04 -2.96
N GLY A 19 -1.22 -5.91 -2.33
CA GLY A 19 -1.43 -6.38 -0.98
C GLY A 19 -1.76 -5.27 0.02
N GLU A 20 -2.85 -5.49 0.78
CA GLU A 20 -3.24 -4.94 2.11
C GLU A 20 -2.88 -3.49 2.53
N GLY A 21 -2.38 -2.66 1.62
CA GLY A 21 -1.63 -1.47 1.97
C GLY A 21 -2.10 -0.26 1.16
N LEU A 22 -2.50 0.76 1.88
CA LEU A 22 -2.48 2.16 1.44
C LEU A 22 -3.73 2.69 0.71
N LEU A 23 -4.16 2.14 -0.43
CA LEU A 23 -5.24 2.76 -1.23
C LEU A 23 -6.64 2.44 -0.69
N ASP A 24 -6.83 1.23 -0.18
CA ASP A 24 -8.13 0.73 0.24
C ASP A 24 -8.70 1.55 1.42
N ARG A 25 -7.83 1.93 2.36
CA ARG A 25 -8.23 2.71 3.56
C ARG A 25 -8.43 4.20 3.30
N ILE A 26 -7.89 4.74 2.19
CA ILE A 26 -8.03 6.16 1.81
C ILE A 26 -9.29 6.37 0.97
N LYS A 27 -9.58 5.44 0.04
CA LYS A 27 -10.77 5.51 -0.82
C LYS A 27 -12.07 5.38 -0.03
N VAL A 28 -12.13 4.46 0.94
CA VAL A 28 -13.31 4.25 1.78
C VAL A 28 -13.68 5.53 2.56
N GLY A 29 -12.69 6.32 2.99
CA GLY A 29 -12.93 7.50 3.83
C GLY A 29 -13.77 8.60 3.17
N VAL A 30 -13.55 8.86 1.87
CA VAL A 30 -14.30 9.91 1.15
C VAL A 30 -15.74 9.48 0.90
N TRP A 31 -15.95 8.29 0.36
CA TRP A 31 -17.28 7.79 0.03
C TRP A 31 -18.16 7.60 1.26
N VAL A 32 -17.60 7.12 2.37
CA VAL A 32 -18.34 6.97 3.62
C VAL A 32 -18.83 8.33 4.12
N ARG A 33 -18.02 9.40 4.02
CA ARG A 33 -18.48 10.73 4.40
C ARG A 33 -19.56 11.27 3.46
N GLU A 34 -19.45 11.04 2.15
CA GLU A 34 -20.49 11.48 1.20
C GLU A 34 -21.81 10.75 1.44
N ILE A 35 -21.78 9.43 1.68
CA ILE A 35 -22.98 8.66 1.99
C ILE A 35 -23.58 9.11 3.33
N ALA A 36 -22.76 9.47 4.34
CA ALA A 36 -23.26 10.01 5.60
C ALA A 36 -24.02 11.33 5.40
N LYS A 37 -23.57 12.19 4.49
CA LYS A 37 -24.28 13.45 4.16
C LYS A 37 -25.66 13.21 3.54
N LEU A 38 -25.89 12.05 2.93
CA LEU A 38 -27.20 11.64 2.41
C LEU A 38 -28.16 11.15 3.51
N GLY A 39 -27.75 11.14 4.78
CA GLY A 39 -28.60 10.81 5.93
C GLY A 39 -28.58 9.32 6.33
N HIS A 40 -27.64 8.53 5.83
CA HIS A 40 -27.49 7.12 6.22
C HIS A 40 -26.76 6.95 7.56
N ASP A 41 -27.24 6.05 8.43
CA ASP A 41 -26.48 5.56 9.59
C ASP A 41 -25.37 4.63 9.10
N LEU A 42 -24.13 5.07 9.22
CA LEU A 42 -22.96 4.34 8.71
C LEU A 42 -22.12 3.78 9.84
N ARG A 43 -21.80 2.49 9.73
CA ARG A 43 -20.95 1.77 10.68
C ARG A 43 -19.84 1.05 9.94
N LEU A 44 -18.59 1.32 10.31
CA LEU A 44 -17.43 0.71 9.67
C LEU A 44 -16.95 -0.50 10.47
N ILE A 45 -16.83 -1.65 9.82
CA ILE A 45 -16.25 -2.86 10.41
C ILE A 45 -14.79 -2.99 9.95
N PRO A 46 -13.83 -3.26 10.85
CA PRO A 46 -12.47 -3.59 10.45
C PRO A 46 -12.43 -4.80 9.49
N PRO A 47 -11.68 -4.75 8.38
CA PRO A 47 -11.59 -5.88 7.44
C PRO A 47 -11.19 -7.20 8.10
N GLY A 48 -10.31 -7.15 9.11
CA GLY A 48 -9.89 -8.32 9.88
C GLY A 48 -11.02 -9.00 10.65
N TYR A 49 -12.12 -8.30 10.94
CA TYR A 49 -13.31 -8.88 11.59
C TYR A 49 -14.31 -9.44 10.59
N VAL A 50 -14.24 -9.02 9.31
CA VAL A 50 -15.07 -9.58 8.24
C VAL A 50 -14.44 -10.84 7.65
N LYS A 51 -13.11 -10.89 7.57
CA LYS A 51 -12.32 -11.98 6.98
C LYS A 51 -12.75 -13.40 7.40
N PRO A 52 -13.08 -13.68 8.68
CA PRO A 52 -13.53 -15.02 9.09
C PRO A 52 -14.86 -15.48 8.47
N PHE A 53 -15.67 -14.55 7.95
CA PHE A 53 -17.00 -14.83 7.39
C PHE A 53 -16.99 -14.93 5.85
N VAL A 54 -15.87 -14.61 5.20
CA VAL A 54 -15.74 -14.68 3.73
C VAL A 54 -15.67 -16.13 3.29
N LYS A 55 -16.66 -16.56 2.51
CA LYS A 55 -16.69 -17.91 1.90
C LYS A 55 -15.64 -18.02 0.80
N ARG A 56 -15.27 -19.25 0.43
CA ARG A 56 -14.22 -19.51 -0.57
C ARG A 56 -14.57 -18.88 -1.92
N GLY A 57 -13.64 -18.08 -2.47
CA GLY A 57 -13.78 -17.40 -3.75
C GLY A 57 -14.03 -15.90 -3.58
N LYS A 58 -13.37 -15.08 -4.40
CA LYS A 58 -13.50 -13.62 -4.35
C LYS A 58 -14.65 -13.18 -5.26
N THR A 59 -15.80 -12.90 -4.67
CA THR A 59 -16.96 -12.32 -5.38
C THR A 59 -17.61 -11.26 -4.51
N ASP A 60 -18.14 -10.20 -5.13
CA ASP A 60 -18.78 -9.10 -4.40
C ASP A 60 -19.99 -9.61 -3.57
N ALA A 61 -20.69 -10.63 -4.06
CA ALA A 61 -21.79 -11.28 -3.34
C ALA A 61 -21.31 -11.99 -2.06
N ALA A 62 -20.17 -12.69 -2.12
CA ALA A 62 -19.59 -13.35 -0.94
C ALA A 62 -19.09 -12.32 0.08
N ASP A 63 -18.52 -11.20 -0.38
CA ASP A 63 -18.08 -10.12 0.50
C ASP A 63 -19.27 -9.42 1.18
N ALA A 64 -20.36 -9.17 0.46
CA ALA A 64 -21.58 -8.59 1.02
C ALA A 64 -22.23 -9.52 2.07
N GLU A 65 -22.29 -10.83 1.81
CA GLU A 65 -22.78 -11.83 2.76
C GLU A 65 -21.90 -11.90 4.01
N ALA A 66 -20.57 -11.84 3.85
CA ALA A 66 -19.65 -11.83 4.98
C ALA A 66 -19.84 -10.59 5.86
N ILE A 67 -20.06 -9.43 5.26
CA ILE A 67 -20.32 -8.18 6.00
C ILE A 67 -21.65 -8.28 6.76
N SER A 68 -22.73 -8.77 6.13
CA SER A 68 -24.03 -8.89 6.79
C SER A 68 -23.99 -9.86 7.98
N GLU A 69 -23.31 -11.00 7.83
CA GLU A 69 -23.10 -11.97 8.91
C GLU A 69 -22.26 -11.37 10.05
N ALA A 70 -21.20 -10.62 9.72
CA ALA A 70 -20.35 -9.96 10.69
C ALA A 70 -21.15 -8.95 11.54
N VAL A 71 -21.99 -8.11 10.92
CA VAL A 71 -22.79 -7.08 11.60
C VAL A 71 -23.69 -7.66 12.70
N ILE A 72 -24.21 -8.88 12.51
CA ILE A 72 -25.17 -9.52 13.43
C ILE A 72 -24.49 -9.97 14.74
N ARG A 73 -23.16 -10.12 14.76
CA ARG A 73 -22.43 -10.60 15.94
C ARG A 73 -22.51 -9.59 17.08
N LYS A 74 -23.03 -10.02 18.23
CA LYS A 74 -23.18 -9.18 19.45
C LYS A 74 -21.86 -8.58 19.95
N THR A 75 -20.73 -9.21 19.63
CA THR A 75 -19.38 -8.75 20.03
C THR A 75 -18.72 -7.85 18.98
N MET A 76 -19.43 -7.50 17.90
CA MET A 76 -18.86 -6.70 16.81
C MET A 76 -18.45 -5.31 17.30
N ARG A 77 -17.27 -4.85 16.85
CA ARG A 77 -16.78 -3.50 17.14
C ARG A 77 -16.71 -2.70 15.86
N PHE A 78 -17.19 -1.47 15.94
CA PHE A 78 -17.18 -0.53 14.84
C PHE A 78 -16.08 0.50 15.03
N VAL A 79 -15.55 1.01 13.92
CA VAL A 79 -14.53 2.06 13.90
C VAL A 79 -15.21 3.38 13.53
N PRO A 80 -14.86 4.49 14.19
CA PRO A 80 -15.38 5.79 13.79
C PRO A 80 -14.98 6.15 12.36
N ILE A 81 -15.86 6.90 11.70
CA ILE A 81 -15.58 7.50 10.39
C ILE A 81 -14.58 8.63 10.61
N LYS A 82 -13.48 8.60 9.84
CA LYS A 82 -12.45 9.64 9.94
C LYS A 82 -12.95 10.93 9.31
N THR A 83 -12.66 12.06 9.97
CA THR A 83 -12.85 13.37 9.36
C THR A 83 -11.86 13.59 8.22
N ALA A 84 -12.07 14.64 7.41
CA ALA A 84 -11.15 14.98 6.33
C ALA A 84 -9.76 15.35 6.88
N GLU A 85 -9.74 16.07 8.00
CA GLU A 85 -8.52 16.53 8.69
C GLU A 85 -7.75 15.32 9.25
N GLN A 86 -8.42 14.42 9.97
CA GLN A 86 -7.79 13.19 10.48
C GLN A 86 -7.24 12.31 9.35
N GLN A 87 -7.91 12.29 8.20
CA GLN A 87 -7.43 11.59 7.02
C GLN A 87 -6.18 12.27 6.45
N ALA A 88 -6.16 13.60 6.38
CA ALA A 88 -5.00 14.38 5.92
C ALA A 88 -3.78 14.17 6.84
N ASP A 89 -3.96 14.19 8.16
CA ASP A 89 -2.87 13.95 9.12
C ASP A 89 -2.21 12.58 8.92
N VAL A 90 -3.03 11.55 8.72
CA VAL A 90 -2.56 10.19 8.43
C VAL A 90 -1.82 10.14 7.09
N MET A 91 -2.26 10.89 6.08
CA MET A 91 -1.57 10.98 4.80
C MET A 91 -0.18 11.61 4.96
N VAL A 92 -0.06 12.71 5.70
CA VAL A 92 1.24 13.37 5.95
C VAL A 92 2.22 12.42 6.64
N LEU A 93 1.79 11.75 7.72
CA LEU A 93 2.65 10.81 8.45
C LEU A 93 3.11 9.64 7.57
N LYS A 94 2.21 9.10 6.72
CA LYS A 94 2.53 8.03 5.79
C LYS A 94 3.47 8.45 4.68
N THR A 95 3.25 9.63 4.09
CA THR A 95 4.14 10.18 3.06
C THR A 95 5.53 10.37 3.64
N ARG A 96 5.65 10.90 4.86
CA ARG A 96 6.93 11.00 5.56
C ARG A 96 7.57 9.63 5.76
N ALA A 97 6.83 8.63 6.23
CA ALA A 97 7.35 7.27 6.42
C ALA A 97 7.85 6.66 5.11
N LEU A 98 7.09 6.81 4.02
CA LEU A 98 7.47 6.36 2.68
C LEU A 98 8.79 7.01 2.23
N LEU A 99 8.91 8.33 2.33
CA LEU A 99 10.12 9.04 1.93
C LEU A 99 11.34 8.65 2.78
N VAL A 100 11.15 8.43 4.09
CA VAL A 100 12.22 7.94 4.96
C VAL A 100 12.67 6.54 4.54
N GLN A 101 11.72 5.64 4.24
CA GLN A 101 12.02 4.29 3.77
C GLN A 101 12.75 4.32 2.41
N GLN A 102 12.25 5.07 1.43
CA GLN A 102 12.86 5.22 0.12
C GLN A 102 14.29 5.78 0.24
N ARG A 103 14.49 6.82 1.06
CA ARG A 103 15.82 7.38 1.31
C ARG A 103 16.78 6.32 1.88
N THR A 104 16.34 5.56 2.87
CA THR A 104 17.16 4.48 3.46
C THR A 104 17.46 3.39 2.43
N GLN A 105 16.48 3.01 1.60
CA GLN A 105 16.66 2.03 0.53
C GLN A 105 17.69 2.51 -0.51
N SER A 106 17.58 3.74 -0.99
CA SER A 106 18.54 4.32 -1.94
C SER A 106 19.96 4.39 -1.38
N VAL A 107 20.09 4.76 -0.10
CA VAL A 107 21.41 4.78 0.57
C VAL A 107 21.99 3.38 0.72
N ASN A 108 21.18 2.41 1.09
CA ASN A 108 21.63 1.03 1.19
C ASN A 108 22.01 0.46 -0.19
N ALA A 109 21.26 0.77 -1.24
CA ALA A 109 21.59 0.38 -2.61
C ALA A 109 22.94 0.96 -3.05
N LEU A 110 23.15 2.27 -2.85
CA LEU A 110 24.45 2.92 -3.16
C LEU A 110 25.61 2.23 -2.43
N ARG A 111 25.43 1.93 -1.14
CA ARG A 111 26.44 1.24 -0.33
C ARG A 111 26.73 -0.16 -0.85
N THR A 112 25.70 -0.92 -1.23
CA THR A 112 25.88 -2.26 -1.79
C THR A 112 26.61 -2.21 -3.12
N HIS A 113 26.23 -1.30 -4.02
CA HIS A 113 26.91 -1.16 -5.32
C HIS A 113 28.37 -0.73 -5.18
N LEU A 114 28.70 0.12 -4.20
CA LEU A 114 30.09 0.52 -3.93
C LEU A 114 30.88 -0.57 -3.20
N ALA A 115 30.21 -1.47 -2.47
CA ALA A 115 30.87 -2.60 -1.83
C ALA A 115 31.36 -3.65 -2.85
N GLU A 116 30.70 -3.80 -4.02
CA GLU A 116 31.11 -4.73 -5.08
C GLU A 116 32.57 -4.51 -5.55
N PRO A 117 33.01 -3.27 -5.86
CA PRO A 117 34.42 -2.99 -6.13
C PRO A 117 35.30 -2.82 -4.88
N GLY A 118 34.76 -3.06 -3.68
CA GLY A 118 35.51 -3.01 -2.42
C GLY A 118 35.53 -1.65 -1.70
N ILE A 119 34.65 -0.71 -2.05
CA ILE A 119 34.46 0.55 -1.30
C ILE A 119 33.44 0.31 -0.18
N ILE A 120 33.94 -0.02 1.01
CA ILE A 120 33.12 -0.34 2.18
C ILE A 120 32.93 0.91 3.06
N ALA A 121 31.69 1.22 3.43
CA ALA A 121 31.36 2.27 4.40
C ALA A 121 30.41 1.73 5.48
N THR A 122 30.21 2.49 6.57
CA THR A 122 29.20 2.18 7.62
C THR A 122 27.82 2.74 7.30
N GLY A 123 26.76 2.05 7.73
CA GLY A 123 25.37 2.40 7.38
C GLY A 123 24.96 3.80 7.81
N GLY A 124 23.91 4.33 7.18
CA GLY A 124 23.28 5.59 7.59
C GLY A 124 23.63 6.80 6.73
N LEU A 125 22.93 7.90 6.99
CA LEU A 125 22.89 9.08 6.13
C LEU A 125 24.18 9.91 6.17
N ALA A 126 24.91 9.88 7.28
CA ALA A 126 26.13 10.66 7.48
C ALA A 126 27.24 10.32 6.46
N ASN A 127 27.28 9.07 6.01
CA ASN A 127 28.33 8.58 5.10
C ASN A 127 27.98 8.75 3.62
N VAL A 128 26.75 9.18 3.31
CA VAL A 128 26.28 9.32 1.92
C VAL A 128 27.07 10.40 1.19
N ALA A 129 27.34 11.54 1.83
CA ALA A 129 28.10 12.61 1.22
C ALA A 129 29.52 12.16 0.84
N ALA A 130 30.17 11.40 1.72
CA ALA A 130 31.50 10.83 1.45
C ALA A 130 31.47 9.82 0.29
N LEU A 131 30.48 8.91 0.27
CA LEU A 131 30.31 7.95 -0.82
C LEU A 131 30.03 8.65 -2.17
N MET A 132 29.21 9.71 -2.16
CA MET A 132 28.92 10.50 -3.35
C MET A 132 30.16 11.24 -3.86
N ALA A 133 31.05 11.71 -2.97
CA ALA A 133 32.32 12.31 -3.37
C ALA A 133 33.21 11.30 -4.09
N VAL A 134 33.34 10.07 -3.55
CA VAL A 134 34.12 8.98 -4.18
C VAL A 134 33.61 8.69 -5.60
N VAL A 135 32.30 8.61 -5.79
CA VAL A 135 31.70 8.37 -7.12
C VAL A 135 31.99 9.53 -8.08
N ARG A 136 31.80 10.78 -7.63
CA ARG A 136 31.94 11.99 -8.47
C ARG A 136 33.37 12.29 -8.87
N GLU A 137 34.33 11.98 -8.01
CA GLU A 137 35.74 12.27 -8.28
C GLU A 137 36.35 11.28 -9.27
N SER A 138 35.76 10.09 -9.43
CA SER A 138 36.09 9.04 -10.43
C SER A 138 37.60 8.75 -10.60
N LYS A 139 38.41 9.06 -9.57
CA LYS A 139 39.85 8.79 -9.50
C LYS A 139 40.18 7.51 -8.73
N ASP A 140 39.18 6.90 -8.11
CA ASP A 140 39.35 5.63 -7.40
C ASP A 140 39.48 4.50 -8.43
N ILE A 141 40.64 3.84 -8.44
CA ILE A 141 40.97 2.75 -9.35
C ILE A 141 40.00 1.56 -9.26
N ARG A 142 39.25 1.47 -8.16
CA ARG A 142 38.25 0.43 -7.93
C ARG A 142 36.94 0.70 -8.68
N LEU A 143 36.67 1.94 -9.08
CA LEU A 143 35.48 2.28 -9.86
C LEU A 143 35.78 2.05 -11.35
N PRO A 144 35.22 1.01 -12.00
CA PRO A 144 35.40 0.83 -13.43
C PRO A 144 34.74 2.00 -14.19
N ALA A 145 35.34 2.39 -15.32
CA ALA A 145 34.67 3.29 -16.25
C ALA A 145 33.39 2.60 -16.73
N ALA A 146 32.25 3.28 -16.55
CA ALA A 146 31.00 2.82 -17.13
C ALA A 146 30.92 3.38 -18.55
N ASP A 147 31.00 2.49 -19.54
CA ASP A 147 30.69 2.83 -20.93
C ASP A 147 29.15 2.90 -21.05
N LEU A 148 28.59 4.11 -20.98
CA LEU A 148 27.18 4.42 -21.26
C LEU A 148 27.03 5.26 -22.52
#